data_AF-A0A1B6J983-F1
#
_entry.id   AF-A0A1B6J983-F1
#
_cell.length_a   1.000
_cell.length_b   1.000
_cell.length_c   1.000
_cell.angle_alpha   90.00
_cell.angle_beta   90.00
_cell.angle_gamma   90.00
#
_symmetry.space_group_name_H-M   'P 1'
#
loop_
_entity.id
_entity.type
_entity.pdbx_description
1 polymer ?
#
loop_
_entity_poly.entity_id
_entity_poly.type
_entity_poly.pdbx_seq_one_letter_code
_entity_poly.pdbx_strand_id
1 'polypeptide(L)'
;VVLSWSLHMFSRIVRPECGNEITARYITWLEKQMDSDPNLRRVYIQAIGNVGSPETIAVLRKCVHNSQYSSYLQTSAVFAMRYQVIHKSPKVVPVLMSLYHNYSLPIGTRLAAVALLVYSDPGIAVWQRLAISTWYEPSPAVAQFVASSVRTMATSQDSLYSHIARSALLVLPLTKPIKVKAHEPYNLMTSWFTSDMEKQILEQLSWMRFYNFSNLYYRHSSRSSGFFRTNMEASFSVANIDALWKAMKEMLTPYSNIPHADVNDKPRTLTRIREALGLHTRSLPHLEADLHLKINNMVERMVVINKDTFKSWVKEGHRMVTEGFLNGKSMTYQKTDMNSFHISTTTELGFPVQFNVRTPWIVKSKADFNLTGNSLIFDYAFVYSSQMISSISVMSSWTDIEYSAGTYATNYIQLPPFRAVLNFNPAEQVVKLTIAYVNQHRLFYLNMQPYTSRQRITYY
;
A
#
# COMPACT_ATOMS: atom_id res chain seq x y z
N VAL A 1 -17.04 -2.76 -5.78
CA VAL A 1 -17.13 -1.69 -6.82
C VAL A 1 -17.40 -0.31 -6.20
N VAL A 2 -18.23 -0.19 -5.15
CA VAL A 2 -18.66 1.11 -4.58
C VAL A 2 -17.54 1.93 -3.89
N LEU A 3 -16.52 1.31 -3.29
CA LEU A 3 -15.46 2.05 -2.58
C LEU A 3 -14.31 2.57 -3.47
N SER A 4 -14.32 2.26 -4.78
CA SER A 4 -13.28 2.72 -5.71
C SER A 4 -13.33 4.23 -5.95
N TRP A 5 -14.52 4.83 -5.90
CA TRP A 5 -14.74 6.23 -6.26
C TRP A 5 -14.29 7.22 -5.17
N SER A 6 -14.52 6.86 -3.89
CA SER A 6 -14.09 7.65 -2.73
C SER A 6 -12.56 7.84 -2.68
N LEU A 7 -11.81 6.78 -2.98
CA LEU A 7 -10.34 6.77 -2.89
C LEU A 7 -9.64 7.56 -4.00
N HIS A 8 -10.27 7.76 -5.17
CA HIS A 8 -9.66 8.52 -6.27
C HIS A 8 -9.81 10.05 -6.11
N MET A 9 -10.82 10.53 -5.38
CA MET A 9 -11.04 11.99 -5.24
C MET A 9 -10.03 12.67 -4.31
N PHE A 10 -9.55 11.99 -3.26
CA PHE A 10 -8.72 12.62 -2.21
C PHE A 10 -7.20 12.34 -2.32
N SER A 11 -6.76 11.55 -3.30
CA SER A 11 -5.34 11.21 -3.51
C SER A 11 -4.59 12.15 -4.46
N ARG A 12 -5.24 13.19 -4.99
CA ARG A 12 -4.61 14.19 -5.88
C ARG A 12 -3.57 15.04 -5.14
N ILE A 13 -2.49 15.36 -5.86
CA ILE A 13 -1.35 16.19 -5.42
C ILE A 13 -1.80 17.60 -5.00
N VAL A 14 -2.89 18.09 -5.58
CA VAL A 14 -3.61 19.30 -5.16
C VAL A 14 -5.03 18.84 -4.82
N ARG A 15 -5.44 19.00 -3.56
CA ARG A 15 -6.85 18.79 -3.22
C ARG A 15 -7.67 19.79 -4.03
N PRO A 16 -8.74 19.39 -4.74
CA PRO A 16 -9.84 20.32 -4.85
C PRO A 16 -10.24 20.64 -3.41
N GLU A 17 -10.08 21.89 -2.96
CA GLU A 17 -10.57 22.29 -1.66
C GLU A 17 -12.08 22.05 -1.63
N CYS A 18 -12.50 20.91 -1.10
CA CYS A 18 -13.89 20.70 -0.76
C CYS A 18 -14.19 21.65 0.40
N GLY A 19 -15.29 22.40 0.31
CA GLY A 19 -15.75 23.23 1.42
C GLY A 19 -15.90 22.39 2.70
N ASN A 20 -15.53 22.97 3.84
CA ASN A 20 -15.50 22.30 5.15
C ASN A 20 -16.80 21.54 5.48
N GLU A 21 -17.95 22.04 5.02
CA GLU A 21 -19.26 21.41 5.22
C GLU A 21 -19.38 20.05 4.50
N ILE A 22 -18.91 19.96 3.25
CA ILE A 22 -18.94 18.71 2.46
C ILE A 22 -18.01 17.69 3.11
N THR A 23 -16.82 18.12 3.52
CA THR A 23 -15.85 17.26 4.22
C THR A 23 -16.42 16.73 5.53
N ALA A 24 -17.04 17.58 6.34
CA ALA A 24 -17.66 17.16 7.60
C ALA A 24 -18.81 16.16 7.38
N ARG A 25 -19.73 16.44 6.43
CA ARG A 25 -20.82 15.51 6.07
C ARG A 25 -20.28 14.16 5.60
N TYR A 26 -19.20 14.17 4.84
CA TYR A 26 -18.57 12.95 4.33
C TYR A 26 -17.93 12.12 5.44
N ILE A 27 -17.22 12.76 6.39
CA ILE A 27 -16.64 12.09 7.56
C ILE A 27 -17.75 11.45 8.41
N THR A 28 -18.83 12.18 8.71
CA THR A 28 -19.97 11.64 9.46
C THR A 28 -20.64 10.46 8.75
N TRP A 29 -20.76 10.51 7.42
CA TRP A 29 -21.27 9.38 6.64
C TRP A 29 -20.35 8.16 6.75
N LEU A 30 -19.03 8.33 6.64
CA LEU A 30 -18.05 7.24 6.79
C LEU A 30 -18.10 6.61 8.19
N GLU A 31 -18.23 7.42 9.25
CA GLU A 31 -18.40 6.92 10.62
C GLU A 31 -19.64 6.05 10.74
N LYS A 32 -20.79 6.52 10.24
CA LYS A 32 -22.04 5.75 10.27
C LYS A 32 -21.91 4.42 9.52
N GLN A 33 -21.24 4.42 8.36
CA GLN A 33 -21.02 3.19 7.60
C GLN A 33 -20.09 2.21 8.32
N MET A 34 -19.04 2.72 8.96
CA MET A 34 -18.09 1.95 9.76
C MET A 34 -18.76 1.19 10.92
N ASP A 35 -19.77 1.80 11.54
CA ASP A 35 -20.55 1.18 12.61
C ASP A 35 -21.54 0.14 12.07
N SER A 36 -22.14 0.39 10.91
CA SER A 36 -23.14 -0.49 10.29
C SER A 36 -22.58 -1.77 9.69
N ASP A 37 -21.33 -1.76 9.20
CA ASP A 37 -20.70 -2.91 8.54
C ASP A 37 -19.35 -3.25 9.19
N PRO A 38 -19.36 -4.17 10.18
CA PRO A 38 -18.14 -4.64 10.84
C PRO A 38 -17.12 -5.28 9.90
N ASN A 39 -17.56 -5.91 8.80
CA ASN A 39 -16.70 -6.62 7.87
C ASN A 39 -15.87 -5.66 7.00
N LEU A 40 -16.43 -4.48 6.69
CA LEU A 40 -15.75 -3.42 5.93
C LEU A 40 -15.14 -2.32 6.81
N ARG A 41 -15.21 -2.46 8.14
CA ARG A 41 -14.70 -1.49 9.11
C ARG A 41 -13.27 -1.03 8.82
N ARG A 42 -12.37 -1.96 8.49
CA ARG A 42 -10.97 -1.65 8.12
C ARG A 42 -10.90 -0.71 6.90
N VAL A 43 -11.78 -0.89 5.93
CA VAL A 43 -11.84 -0.07 4.71
C VAL A 43 -12.36 1.33 5.03
N TYR A 44 -13.36 1.45 5.90
CA TYR A 44 -13.86 2.75 6.35
C TYR A 44 -12.83 3.52 7.19
N ILE A 45 -12.07 2.85 8.07
CA ILE A 45 -10.93 3.46 8.78
C ILE A 45 -9.92 4.04 7.78
N GLN A 46 -9.59 3.29 6.73
CA GLN A 46 -8.68 3.76 5.68
C GLN A 46 -9.27 4.95 4.91
N ALA A 47 -10.55 4.89 4.55
CA ALA A 47 -11.24 5.97 3.84
C ALA A 47 -11.27 7.26 4.66
N ILE A 48 -11.54 7.18 5.96
CA ILE A 48 -11.48 8.33 6.89
C ILE A 48 -10.07 8.92 6.91
N GLY A 49 -9.03 8.08 7.00
CA GLY A 49 -7.64 8.54 6.92
C GLY A 49 -7.32 9.25 5.61
N ASN A 50 -7.82 8.73 4.49
CA ASN A 50 -7.61 9.28 3.15
C ASN A 50 -8.26 10.66 2.95
N VAL A 51 -9.30 11.03 3.71
CA VAL A 51 -9.84 12.41 3.71
C VAL A 51 -8.75 13.40 4.15
N GLY A 52 -7.87 12.98 5.05
CA GLY A 52 -6.68 13.74 5.44
C GLY A 52 -6.96 15.07 6.15
N SER A 53 -8.20 15.38 6.55
CA SER A 53 -8.50 16.63 7.26
C SER A 53 -8.13 16.51 8.74
N PRO A 54 -7.80 17.62 9.44
CA PRO A 54 -7.44 17.57 10.86
C PRO A 54 -8.53 16.98 11.77
N GLU A 55 -9.81 17.08 11.39
CA GLU A 55 -10.97 16.61 12.16
C GLU A 55 -10.99 15.08 12.29
N THR A 56 -10.52 14.39 11.24
CA THR A 56 -10.44 12.92 11.22
C THR A 56 -9.51 12.33 12.30
N ILE A 57 -8.56 13.13 12.83
CA ILE A 57 -7.65 12.70 13.92
C ILE A 57 -8.47 12.28 15.14
N ALA A 58 -9.53 13.03 15.48
CA ALA A 58 -10.36 12.71 16.63
C ALA A 58 -11.10 11.37 16.44
N VAL A 59 -11.60 11.13 15.23
CA VAL A 59 -12.31 9.91 14.83
C VAL A 59 -11.38 8.71 14.90
N LEU A 60 -10.21 8.80 14.26
CA LEU A 60 -9.21 7.73 14.26
C LEU A 60 -8.69 7.46 15.67
N ARG A 61 -8.51 8.49 16.50
CA ARG A 61 -8.12 8.32 17.91
C ARG A 61 -9.18 7.55 18.71
N LYS A 62 -10.48 7.79 18.47
CA LYS A 62 -11.55 6.98 19.10
C LYS A 62 -11.44 5.52 18.70
N CYS A 63 -11.16 5.22 17.43
CA CYS A 63 -10.95 3.85 16.97
C CYS A 63 -9.76 3.16 17.66
N VAL A 64 -8.67 3.89 17.91
CA VAL A 64 -7.49 3.34 18.62
C VAL A 64 -7.81 2.96 20.07
N HIS A 65 -8.63 3.76 20.77
CA HIS A 65 -9.00 3.50 22.17
C HIS A 65 -10.22 2.59 22.35
N ASN A 66 -10.86 2.15 21.25
CA ASN A 66 -12.00 1.26 21.35
C ASN A 66 -11.52 -0.15 21.77
N SER A 67 -11.90 -0.57 22.97
CA SER A 67 -11.55 -1.88 23.53
C SER A 67 -12.21 -3.06 22.80
N GLN A 68 -13.28 -2.81 22.06
CA GLN A 68 -13.92 -3.83 21.21
C GLN A 68 -13.14 -4.09 19.92
N TYR A 69 -12.25 -3.18 19.53
CA TYR A 69 -11.48 -3.32 18.31
C TYR A 69 -10.26 -4.21 18.54
N SER A 70 -10.01 -5.10 17.58
CA SER A 70 -8.79 -5.91 17.57
C SER A 70 -7.55 -5.01 17.50
N SER A 71 -6.42 -5.50 18.02
CA SER A 71 -5.13 -4.80 17.90
C SER A 71 -4.77 -4.47 16.44
N TYR A 72 -5.25 -5.28 15.51
CA TYR A 72 -5.17 -5.08 14.07
C TYR A 72 -5.91 -3.80 13.62
N LEU A 73 -7.17 -3.62 14.02
CA LEU A 73 -7.95 -2.41 13.71
C LEU A 73 -7.39 -1.16 14.42
N GLN A 74 -6.97 -1.29 15.68
CA GLN A 74 -6.35 -0.20 16.44
C GLN A 74 -5.06 0.29 15.77
N THR A 75 -4.18 -0.65 15.36
CA THR A 75 -2.94 -0.33 14.63
C THR A 75 -3.22 0.31 13.27
N SER A 76 -4.23 -0.21 12.56
CA SER A 76 -4.66 0.34 11.27
C SER A 76 -5.17 1.77 11.38
N ALA A 77 -5.89 2.10 12.46
CA ALA A 77 -6.37 3.46 12.72
C ALA A 77 -5.23 4.45 12.97
N VAL A 78 -4.12 4.02 13.56
CA VAL A 78 -2.91 4.85 13.68
C VAL A 78 -2.32 5.10 12.29
N PHE A 79 -2.09 4.06 11.49
CA PHE A 79 -1.55 4.23 10.13
C PHE A 79 -2.44 5.07 9.20
N ALA A 80 -3.76 5.05 9.42
CA ALA A 80 -4.69 5.91 8.68
C ALA A 80 -4.41 7.41 8.92
N MET A 81 -3.73 7.79 10.02
CA MET A 81 -3.30 9.18 10.29
C MET A 81 -2.13 9.66 9.41
N ARG A 82 -1.63 8.84 8.48
CA ARG A 82 -0.47 9.17 7.62
C ARG A 82 -0.65 10.43 6.78
N TYR A 83 -1.87 10.74 6.34
CA TYR A 83 -2.07 11.93 5.50
C TYR A 83 -1.97 13.21 6.31
N GLN A 84 -2.37 13.18 7.57
CA GLN A 84 -2.24 14.27 8.53
C GLN A 84 -0.76 14.51 8.86
N VAL A 85 0.07 13.44 8.87
CA VAL A 85 1.53 13.53 8.93
C VAL A 85 2.12 14.17 7.68
N ILE A 86 1.75 13.69 6.49
CA ILE A 86 2.22 14.24 5.21
C ILE A 86 1.87 15.73 5.07
N HIS A 87 0.67 16.12 5.52
CA HIS A 87 0.20 17.50 5.51
C HIS A 87 0.68 18.35 6.71
N LYS A 88 1.57 17.82 7.56
CA LYS A 88 2.12 18.51 8.74
C LYS A 88 1.04 19.12 9.65
N SER A 89 -0.05 18.40 9.88
CA SER A 89 -1.11 18.86 10.78
C SER A 89 -0.55 19.02 12.20
N PRO A 90 -0.67 20.20 12.84
CA PRO A 90 -0.08 20.45 14.16
C PRO A 90 -0.71 19.57 15.25
N LYS A 91 -1.92 19.05 15.01
CA LYS A 91 -2.65 18.17 15.94
C LYS A 91 -2.12 16.73 15.95
N VAL A 92 -1.34 16.30 14.96
CA VAL A 92 -0.95 14.89 14.81
C VAL A 92 0.17 14.47 15.76
N VAL A 93 1.20 15.32 15.93
CA VAL A 93 2.37 15.02 16.78
C VAL A 93 1.98 14.74 18.24
N PRO A 94 1.16 15.57 18.91
CA PRO A 94 0.75 15.31 20.29
C PRO A 94 -0.04 14.00 20.43
N VAL A 95 -0.89 13.69 19.44
CA VAL A 95 -1.68 12.45 19.44
C VAL A 95 -0.77 11.24 19.29
N LEU A 96 0.12 11.20 18.30
CA LEU A 96 1.06 10.10 18.11
C LEU A 96 1.96 9.89 19.34
N MET A 97 2.44 10.98 19.97
CA MET A 97 3.20 10.90 21.21
C MET A 97 2.39 10.30 22.37
N SER A 98 1.12 10.69 22.51
CA SER A 98 0.24 10.13 23.54
C SER A 98 -0.02 8.63 23.35
N LEU A 99 -0.15 8.18 22.09
CA LEU A 99 -0.34 6.77 21.77
C LEU A 99 0.93 5.96 22.03
N TYR A 100 2.11 6.51 21.74
CA TYR A 100 3.38 5.85 22.02
C TYR A 100 3.62 5.63 23.53
N HIS A 101 3.31 6.63 24.38
CA HIS A 101 3.52 6.55 25.84
C HIS A 101 2.44 5.74 26.57
N ASN A 102 1.35 5.38 25.90
CA ASN A 102 0.31 4.59 26.53
C ASN A 102 0.66 3.08 26.52
N TYR A 103 1.20 2.60 27.63
CA TYR A 103 1.58 1.19 27.81
C TYR A 103 0.40 0.21 27.86
N SER A 104 -0.85 0.69 27.99
CA SER A 104 -2.03 -0.19 27.90
C SER A 104 -2.39 -0.55 26.46
N LEU A 105 -1.86 0.18 25.47
CA LEU A 105 -2.09 -0.11 24.06
C LEU A 105 -1.24 -1.30 23.59
N PRO A 106 -1.73 -2.06 22.60
CA PRO A 106 -0.94 -3.13 21.99
C PRO A 106 0.39 -2.61 21.41
N ILE A 107 1.42 -3.45 21.48
CA ILE A 107 2.76 -3.13 20.95
C ILE A 107 2.67 -2.60 19.51
N GLY A 108 1.94 -3.26 18.61
CA GLY A 108 1.80 -2.85 17.21
C GLY A 108 1.26 -1.43 17.04
N THR A 109 0.31 -1.03 17.89
CA THR A 109 -0.28 0.33 17.88
C THR A 109 0.75 1.38 18.31
N ARG A 110 1.57 1.08 19.31
CA ARG A 110 2.67 1.96 19.76
C ARG A 110 3.78 2.06 18.70
N LEU A 111 4.10 0.95 18.03
CA LEU A 111 5.06 0.92 16.93
C LEU A 111 4.58 1.73 15.72
N ALA A 112 3.30 1.62 15.34
CA ALA A 112 2.71 2.44 14.28
C ALA A 112 2.79 3.94 14.61
N ALA A 113 2.58 4.30 15.89
CA ALA A 113 2.67 5.69 16.31
C ALA A 113 4.09 6.23 16.12
N VAL A 114 5.12 5.48 16.52
CA VAL A 114 6.53 5.83 16.27
C VAL A 114 6.84 5.89 14.78
N ALA A 115 6.37 4.91 13.99
CA ALA A 115 6.60 4.84 12.55
C ALA A 115 6.08 6.08 11.81
N LEU A 116 4.97 6.67 12.28
CA LEU A 116 4.43 7.92 11.75
C LEU A 116 5.09 9.16 12.36
N LEU A 117 5.39 9.13 13.65
CA LEU A 117 5.93 10.27 14.39
C LEU A 117 7.27 10.73 13.82
N VAL A 118 8.14 9.81 13.41
CA VAL A 118 9.45 10.16 12.83
C VAL A 118 9.35 10.93 11.51
N TYR A 119 8.21 10.86 10.80
CA TYR A 119 7.96 11.62 9.58
C TYR A 119 7.12 12.89 9.78
N SER A 120 6.65 13.13 11.00
CA SER A 120 5.72 14.22 11.32
C SER A 120 6.38 15.55 11.67
N ASP A 121 7.70 15.66 11.47
CA ASP A 121 8.49 16.84 11.85
C ASP A 121 8.23 17.26 13.32
N PRO A 122 8.48 16.36 14.29
CA PRO A 122 7.98 16.55 15.65
C PRO A 122 8.82 17.52 16.51
N GLY A 123 9.88 18.10 15.95
CA GLY A 123 10.85 18.94 16.66
C GLY A 123 11.85 18.17 17.53
N ILE A 124 12.96 18.84 17.89
CA ILE A 124 14.10 18.20 18.60
C ILE A 124 13.73 17.67 20.00
N ALA A 125 12.86 18.36 20.72
CA ALA A 125 12.45 17.94 22.07
C ALA A 125 11.73 16.58 22.05
N VAL A 126 10.93 16.31 21.01
CA VAL A 126 10.28 15.00 20.84
C VAL A 126 11.30 13.93 20.47
N TRP A 127 12.26 14.24 19.59
CA TRP A 127 13.36 13.34 19.27
C TRP A 127 14.19 12.95 20.51
N GLN A 128 14.50 13.91 21.38
CA GLN A 128 15.22 13.65 22.64
C GLN A 128 14.42 12.74 23.56
N ARG A 129 13.12 12.98 23.71
CA ARG A 129 12.23 12.12 24.50
C ARG A 129 12.16 10.70 23.95
N LEU A 130 12.04 10.52 22.63
CA LEU A 130 12.08 9.21 21.98
C LEU A 130 13.41 8.50 22.21
N ALA A 131 14.53 9.22 22.13
CA ALA A 131 15.83 8.62 22.34
C ALA A 131 16.00 8.12 23.78
N ILE A 132 15.67 8.96 24.77
CA ILE A 132 15.77 8.64 26.19
C ILE A 132 14.79 7.53 26.58
N SER A 133 13.58 7.49 26.00
CA SER A 133 12.58 6.47 26.34
C SER A 133 13.05 5.05 26.03
N THR A 134 14.00 4.86 25.11
CA THR A 134 14.59 3.53 24.83
C THR A 134 15.28 2.87 26.04
N TRP A 135 15.69 3.67 27.04
CA TRP A 135 16.29 3.15 28.28
C TRP A 135 15.28 2.57 29.25
N TYR A 136 14.08 3.17 29.28
CA TYR A 136 13.01 2.84 30.23
C TYR A 136 11.85 2.05 29.60
N GLU A 137 11.94 1.77 28.30
CA GLU A 137 10.92 1.04 27.57
C GLU A 137 10.83 -0.42 28.05
N PRO A 138 9.67 -0.86 28.59
CA PRO A 138 9.52 -2.22 29.12
C PRO A 138 9.61 -3.29 28.03
N SER A 139 9.23 -2.98 26.80
CA SER A 139 9.27 -3.90 25.68
C SER A 139 10.56 -3.75 24.85
N PRO A 140 11.45 -4.76 24.83
CA PRO A 140 12.66 -4.72 24.00
C PRO A 140 12.36 -4.49 22.51
N ALA A 141 11.22 -5.02 22.05
CA ALA A 141 10.70 -4.86 20.70
C ALA A 141 10.46 -3.38 20.35
N VAL A 142 9.80 -2.63 21.26
CA VAL A 142 9.52 -1.21 21.08
C VAL A 142 10.82 -0.40 21.16
N ALA A 143 11.69 -0.71 22.11
CA ALA A 143 12.98 -0.05 22.25
C ALA A 143 13.83 -0.20 20.98
N GLN A 144 13.91 -1.42 20.41
CA GLN A 144 14.63 -1.67 19.17
C GLN A 144 14.04 -0.90 17.99
N PHE A 145 12.71 -0.86 17.86
CA PHE A 145 12.06 -0.13 16.78
C PHE A 145 12.37 1.37 16.83
N VAL A 146 12.31 1.97 18.02
CA VAL A 146 12.65 3.39 18.20
C VAL A 146 14.14 3.64 17.90
N ALA A 147 15.04 2.81 18.44
CA ALA A 147 16.47 2.95 18.19
C ALA A 147 16.84 2.78 16.70
N SER A 148 16.25 1.80 16.01
CA SER A 148 16.44 1.61 14.57
C SER A 148 15.87 2.79 13.76
N SER A 149 14.74 3.37 14.19
CA SER A 149 14.16 4.54 13.55
C SER A 149 15.06 5.77 13.67
N VAL A 150 15.60 6.04 14.86
CA VAL A 150 16.57 7.14 15.07
C VAL A 150 17.82 6.90 14.22
N ARG A 151 18.37 5.69 14.28
CA ARG A 151 19.61 5.33 13.56
C ARG A 151 19.48 5.50 12.06
N THR A 152 18.41 4.99 11.46
CA THR A 152 18.21 5.03 10.01
C THR A 152 17.81 6.42 9.51
N MET A 153 17.05 7.18 10.31
CA MET A 153 16.74 8.58 10.00
C MET A 153 17.99 9.47 10.05
N ALA A 154 18.91 9.23 10.99
CA ALA A 154 20.15 9.97 11.10
C ALA A 154 21.06 9.82 9.87
N THR A 155 20.92 8.72 9.11
CA THR A 155 21.66 8.48 7.86
C THR A 155 20.93 8.97 6.61
N SER A 156 19.74 9.55 6.76
CA SER A 156 18.95 10.02 5.62
C SER A 156 19.62 11.21 4.93
N GLN A 157 19.75 11.10 3.62
CA GLN A 157 20.20 12.12 2.68
C GLN A 157 19.02 12.88 2.05
N ASP A 158 17.77 12.58 2.45
CA ASP A 158 16.59 13.27 1.92
C ASP A 158 16.62 14.76 2.27
N SER A 159 16.61 15.62 1.24
CA SER A 159 16.68 17.09 1.40
C SER A 159 15.49 17.64 2.17
N LEU A 160 14.29 17.08 1.97
CA LEU A 160 13.06 17.48 2.66
C LEU A 160 13.13 17.12 4.13
N TYR A 161 13.70 15.95 4.45
CA TYR A 161 13.84 15.47 5.81
C TYR A 161 15.19 15.86 6.43
N SER A 162 15.98 16.74 5.82
CA SER A 162 17.30 17.15 6.31
C SER A 162 17.27 17.72 7.73
N HIS A 163 16.19 18.41 8.12
CA HIS A 163 15.99 18.91 9.49
C HIS A 163 15.67 17.77 10.47
N ILE A 164 14.87 16.79 10.04
CA ILE A 164 14.55 15.59 10.81
C ILE A 164 15.79 14.71 10.97
N ALA A 165 16.54 14.48 9.90
CA ALA A 165 17.78 13.71 9.88
C ALA A 165 18.83 14.32 10.82
N ARG A 166 19.01 15.65 10.78
CA ARG A 166 19.86 16.37 11.73
C ARG A 166 19.39 16.19 13.17
N SER A 167 18.10 16.27 13.43
CA SER A 167 17.55 16.05 14.78
C SER A 167 17.81 14.62 15.25
N ALA A 168 17.59 13.63 14.39
CA ALA A 168 17.87 12.22 14.67
C ALA A 168 19.37 11.98 14.94
N LEU A 169 20.26 12.62 14.18
CA LEU A 169 21.71 12.55 14.37
C LEU A 169 22.14 13.10 15.74
N LEU A 170 21.58 14.24 16.15
CA LEU A 170 21.88 14.85 17.45
C LEU A 170 21.46 13.97 18.64
N VAL A 171 20.35 13.24 18.51
CA VAL A 171 19.84 12.40 19.61
C VAL A 171 20.32 10.96 19.54
N LEU A 172 20.95 10.54 18.45
CA LEU A 172 21.53 9.21 18.29
C LEU A 172 22.37 8.75 19.50
N PRO A 173 23.31 9.56 20.06
CA PRO A 173 24.08 9.16 21.24
C PRO A 173 23.24 9.01 22.53
N LEU A 174 22.03 9.57 22.59
CA LEU A 174 21.12 9.42 23.72
C LEU A 174 20.35 8.09 23.67
N THR A 175 20.30 7.42 22.51
CA THR A 175 19.60 6.15 22.35
C THR A 175 20.34 5.01 23.03
N LYS A 176 19.57 4.07 23.59
CA LYS A 176 20.14 2.82 24.14
C LYS A 176 20.85 2.05 23.02
N PRO A 177 22.11 1.61 23.21
CA PRO A 177 22.81 0.79 22.24
C PRO A 177 22.21 -0.63 22.23
N ILE A 178 21.22 -0.85 21.38
CA ILE A 178 20.52 -2.13 21.25
C ILE A 178 21.19 -2.98 20.16
N LYS A 179 21.53 -4.22 20.49
CA LYS A 179 21.94 -5.23 19.50
C LYS A 179 20.73 -5.62 18.67
N VAL A 180 20.76 -5.31 17.38
CA VAL A 180 19.66 -5.57 16.45
C VAL A 180 19.44 -7.07 16.33
N LYS A 181 18.22 -7.50 16.64
CA LYS A 181 17.75 -8.88 16.41
C LYS A 181 16.84 -8.89 15.19
N ALA A 182 17.13 -9.77 14.23
CA ALA A 182 16.36 -9.85 12.98
C ALA A 182 14.86 -10.16 13.18
N HIS A 183 14.51 -10.88 14.25
CA HIS A 183 13.14 -11.27 14.54
C HIS A 183 12.30 -10.22 15.26
N GLU A 184 12.96 -9.20 15.82
CA GLU A 184 12.34 -8.08 16.51
C GLU A 184 11.90 -7.01 15.49
N PRO A 185 10.94 -6.14 15.86
CA PRO A 185 10.52 -5.05 15.01
C PRO A 185 11.71 -4.18 14.57
N TYR A 186 11.63 -3.71 13.34
CA TYR A 186 12.64 -2.82 12.78
C TYR A 186 12.01 -1.82 11.83
N ASN A 187 12.56 -0.61 11.83
CA ASN A 187 12.22 0.42 10.87
C ASN A 187 13.47 0.77 10.06
N LEU A 188 13.46 0.44 8.78
CA LEU A 188 14.50 0.76 7.83
C LEU A 188 14.07 1.96 7.00
N MET A 189 14.91 2.98 6.99
CA MET A 189 14.75 4.19 6.21
C MET A 189 16.04 4.45 5.48
N THR A 190 16.01 4.42 4.15
CA THR A 190 17.18 4.68 3.32
C THR A 190 16.78 5.65 2.22
N SER A 191 17.68 6.56 1.91
CA SER A 191 17.47 7.54 0.87
C SER A 191 18.73 7.69 0.04
N TRP A 192 18.55 7.94 -1.25
CA TRP A 192 19.64 8.15 -2.18
C TRP A 192 19.33 9.37 -3.02
N PHE A 193 20.36 10.17 -3.27
CA PHE A 193 20.27 11.30 -4.19
C PHE A 193 21.17 11.03 -5.40
N THR A 194 20.62 11.19 -6.59
CA THR A 194 21.35 11.09 -7.85
C THR A 194 21.41 12.48 -8.47
N SER A 195 22.61 13.09 -8.50
CA SER A 195 22.86 14.39 -9.10
C SER A 195 22.44 14.44 -10.57
N ASP A 196 22.77 13.39 -11.32
CA ASP A 196 22.61 13.36 -12.79
C ASP A 196 21.14 13.42 -13.24
N MET A 197 20.23 12.94 -12.38
CA MET A 197 18.79 12.97 -12.63
C MET A 197 18.08 14.04 -11.77
N GLU A 198 18.81 14.78 -10.95
CA GLU A 198 18.28 15.63 -9.87
C GLU A 198 17.17 14.93 -9.07
N LYS A 199 17.35 13.62 -8.88
CA LYS A 199 16.32 12.74 -8.35
C LYS A 199 16.71 12.23 -6.98
N GLN A 200 15.79 12.37 -6.06
CA GLN A 200 15.88 11.85 -4.72
C GLN A 200 14.92 10.68 -4.55
N ILE A 201 15.40 9.59 -3.98
CA ILE A 201 14.60 8.41 -3.69
C ILE A 201 14.64 8.18 -2.19
N LEU A 202 13.49 7.85 -1.60
CA LEU A 202 13.36 7.44 -0.22
C LEU A 202 12.58 6.13 -0.18
N GLU A 203 13.21 5.12 0.41
CA GLU A 203 12.61 3.84 0.77
C GLU A 203 12.36 3.79 2.27
N GLN A 204 11.16 3.33 2.61
CA GLN A 204 10.78 3.01 3.96
C GLN A 204 10.28 1.57 4.00
N LEU A 205 10.88 0.77 4.86
CA LEU A 205 10.48 -0.60 5.14
C LEU A 205 10.34 -0.78 6.65
N SER A 206 9.14 -1.09 7.11
CA SER A 206 8.85 -1.29 8.53
C SER A 206 8.19 -2.64 8.73
N TRP A 207 8.70 -3.44 9.66
CA TRP A 207 8.04 -4.68 10.08
C TRP A 207 7.91 -4.72 11.60
N MET A 208 6.76 -5.18 12.07
CA MET A 208 6.45 -5.21 13.51
C MET A 208 6.78 -6.54 14.17
N ARG A 209 6.68 -7.66 13.46
CA ARG A 209 7.02 -9.00 13.96
C ARG A 209 7.45 -9.86 12.77
N PHE A 210 8.51 -10.67 12.90
CA PHE A 210 9.01 -11.48 11.78
C PHE A 210 8.45 -12.91 11.78
N TYR A 211 8.49 -13.63 12.92
CA TYR A 211 7.98 -15.02 12.95
C TYR A 211 6.45 -15.11 12.88
N ASN A 212 5.76 -14.14 13.50
CA ASN A 212 4.32 -13.97 13.40
C ASN A 212 4.02 -12.61 12.77
N PHE A 213 4.30 -12.47 11.46
CA PHE A 213 4.09 -11.22 10.73
C PHE A 213 2.69 -10.66 11.02
N SER A 214 2.67 -9.53 11.73
CA SER A 214 1.43 -8.81 12.03
C SER A 214 1.23 -7.61 11.10
N ASN A 215 2.33 -6.95 10.73
CA ASN A 215 2.32 -5.81 9.83
C ASN A 215 3.68 -5.71 9.11
N LEU A 216 3.61 -5.55 7.81
CA LEU A 216 4.70 -5.20 6.91
C LEU A 216 4.27 -3.97 6.14
N TYR A 217 5.09 -2.92 6.18
CA TYR A 217 4.86 -1.66 5.47
C TYR A 217 6.05 -1.37 4.57
N TYR A 218 5.77 -1.04 3.32
CA TYR A 218 6.75 -0.62 2.33
C TYR A 218 6.28 0.66 1.65
N ARG A 219 7.19 1.61 1.47
CA ARG A 219 6.95 2.83 0.71
C ARG A 219 8.19 3.21 -0.08
N HIS A 220 7.99 3.33 -1.39
CA HIS A 220 8.92 3.92 -2.35
C HIS A 220 8.41 5.29 -2.76
N SER A 221 9.19 6.32 -2.46
CA SER A 221 8.90 7.70 -2.87
C SER A 221 10.06 8.28 -3.64
N SER A 222 9.73 9.12 -4.63
CA SER A 222 10.72 9.86 -5.38
C SER A 222 10.37 11.33 -5.46
N ARG A 223 11.42 12.14 -5.55
CA ARG A 223 11.33 13.58 -5.78
C ARG A 223 12.24 13.96 -6.93
N SER A 224 11.74 14.84 -7.80
CA SER A 224 12.48 15.41 -8.93
C SER A 224 11.97 16.82 -9.15
N SER A 225 12.88 17.79 -9.31
CA SER A 225 12.54 19.17 -9.71
C SER A 225 11.42 19.82 -8.86
N GLY A 226 11.46 19.61 -7.54
CA GLY A 226 10.46 20.13 -6.59
C GLY A 226 9.17 19.29 -6.45
N PHE A 227 8.91 18.34 -7.35
CA PHE A 227 7.75 17.47 -7.28
C PHE A 227 7.99 16.25 -6.38
N PHE A 228 7.07 16.00 -5.46
CA PHE A 228 7.08 14.82 -4.60
C PHE A 228 6.03 13.79 -5.08
N ARG A 229 6.44 12.53 -5.19
CA ARG A 229 5.53 11.42 -5.54
C ARG A 229 5.78 10.21 -4.66
N THR A 230 4.70 9.63 -4.15
CA THR A 230 4.72 8.25 -3.65
C THR A 230 4.47 7.33 -4.83
N ASN A 231 5.53 6.69 -5.31
CA ASN A 231 5.51 5.82 -6.49
C ASN A 231 4.87 4.47 -6.18
N MET A 232 5.18 3.90 -5.01
CA MET A 232 4.57 2.68 -4.53
C MET A 232 4.46 2.72 -3.02
N GLU A 233 3.34 2.27 -2.50
CA GLU A 233 3.14 2.04 -1.08
C GLU A 233 2.33 0.76 -0.95
N ALA A 234 2.86 -0.19 -0.18
CA ALA A 234 2.24 -1.48 0.04
C ALA A 234 2.24 -1.76 1.54
N SER A 235 1.12 -2.25 2.06
CA SER A 235 1.09 -2.76 3.40
C SER A 235 0.31 -4.06 3.48
N PHE A 236 0.82 -4.95 4.30
CA PHE A 236 0.21 -6.24 4.58
C PHE A 236 0.05 -6.35 6.08
N SER A 237 -1.18 -6.52 6.54
CA SER A 237 -1.51 -6.59 7.96
C SER A 237 -2.33 -7.83 8.24
N VAL A 238 -2.02 -8.53 9.32
CA VAL A 238 -2.66 -9.79 9.70
C VAL A 238 -2.80 -9.85 11.22
N ALA A 239 -4.01 -10.12 11.71
CA ALA A 239 -4.25 -10.32 13.14
C ALA A 239 -3.74 -11.70 13.61
N ASN A 240 -3.91 -12.72 12.77
CA ASN A 240 -3.55 -14.11 13.07
C ASN A 240 -3.01 -14.82 11.82
N ILE A 241 -1.68 -14.97 11.74
CA ILE A 241 -1.01 -15.60 10.58
C ILE A 241 -1.28 -17.09 10.49
N ASP A 242 -1.47 -17.79 11.61
CA ASP A 242 -1.79 -19.22 11.62
C ASP A 242 -3.17 -19.47 11.01
N ALA A 243 -4.13 -18.60 11.31
CA ALA A 243 -5.46 -18.65 10.70
C ALA A 243 -5.40 -18.36 9.20
N LEU A 244 -4.56 -17.42 8.78
CA LEU A 244 -4.36 -17.12 7.36
C LEU A 244 -3.69 -18.30 6.64
N TRP A 245 -2.65 -18.89 7.23
CA TRP A 245 -1.95 -20.04 6.66
C TRP A 245 -2.86 -21.27 6.58
N LYS A 246 -3.68 -21.51 7.61
CA LYS A 246 -4.71 -22.56 7.60
C LYS A 246 -5.73 -22.33 6.49
N ALA A 247 -6.24 -21.11 6.34
CA ALA A 247 -7.15 -20.76 5.25
C ALA A 247 -6.47 -20.99 3.89
N MET A 248 -5.25 -20.50 3.67
CA MET A 248 -4.53 -20.73 2.41
C MET A 248 -4.30 -22.22 2.11
N LYS A 249 -4.01 -23.04 3.14
CA LYS A 249 -3.93 -24.50 2.98
C LYS A 249 -5.26 -25.09 2.55
N GLU A 250 -6.37 -24.71 3.19
CA GLU A 250 -7.72 -25.16 2.84
C GLU A 250 -8.09 -24.79 1.38
N MET A 251 -7.59 -23.67 0.87
CA MET A 251 -7.77 -23.27 -0.54
C MET A 251 -7.01 -24.17 -1.53
N LEU A 252 -5.80 -24.60 -1.14
CA LEU A 252 -4.90 -25.38 -1.99
C LEU A 252 -5.18 -26.90 -1.91
N THR A 253 -5.85 -27.36 -0.85
CA THR A 253 -6.25 -28.76 -0.72
C THR A 253 -7.53 -29.06 -1.50
N PRO A 254 -7.56 -30.07 -2.38
CA PRO A 254 -8.78 -30.52 -3.03
C PRO A 254 -9.81 -30.93 -1.97
N TYR A 255 -11.06 -30.48 -2.12
CA TYR A 255 -12.16 -30.67 -1.17
C TYR A 255 -12.39 -32.15 -0.78
N SER A 256 -11.96 -33.10 -1.62
CA SER A 256 -12.08 -34.54 -1.37
C SER A 256 -11.17 -35.10 -0.27
N ASN A 257 -10.10 -34.38 0.11
CA ASN A 257 -9.07 -34.88 1.03
C ASN A 257 -8.93 -34.04 2.31
N ILE A 258 -9.97 -33.32 2.73
CA ILE A 258 -9.98 -32.72 4.06
C ILE A 258 -10.50 -33.81 5.01
N PRO A 259 -9.64 -34.56 5.74
CA PRO A 259 -10.14 -35.33 6.87
C PRO A 259 -10.80 -34.31 7.80
N HIS A 260 -12.11 -34.44 7.96
CA HIS A 260 -12.80 -33.82 9.07
C HIS A 260 -12.23 -34.48 10.33
N ALA A 261 -11.11 -33.96 10.82
CA ALA A 261 -10.62 -34.28 12.14
C ALA A 261 -11.73 -33.86 13.10
N ASP A 262 -12.47 -34.85 13.59
CA ASP A 262 -13.49 -34.67 14.59
C ASP A 262 -12.85 -33.94 15.78
N VAL A 263 -13.35 -32.74 16.06
CA VAL A 263 -12.80 -31.81 17.07
C VAL A 263 -12.95 -32.39 18.49
N ASN A 264 -13.56 -33.56 18.62
CA ASN A 264 -13.77 -34.28 19.86
C ASN A 264 -12.56 -35.06 20.39
N ASP A 265 -11.48 -35.23 19.62
CA ASP A 265 -10.31 -35.99 20.09
C ASP A 265 -9.25 -35.11 20.76
N LYS A 266 -9.68 -34.31 21.74
CA LYS A 266 -8.74 -33.72 22.71
C LYS A 266 -8.50 -34.76 23.80
N PRO A 267 -7.25 -35.20 24.04
CA PRO A 267 -6.96 -36.17 25.10
C PRO A 267 -7.46 -35.60 26.44
N ARG A 268 -8.34 -36.35 27.12
CA ARG A 268 -9.01 -35.98 28.39
C ARG A 268 -8.06 -35.44 29.47
N THR A 269 -6.78 -35.78 29.38
CA THR A 269 -5.68 -35.29 30.23
C THR A 269 -5.43 -33.79 30.09
N LEU A 270 -5.48 -33.23 28.88
CA LEU A 270 -5.23 -31.80 28.65
C LEU A 270 -6.35 -30.91 29.20
N THR A 271 -7.59 -31.40 29.17
CA THR A 271 -8.76 -30.70 29.73
C THR A 271 -8.69 -30.62 31.26
N ARG A 272 -8.30 -31.72 31.92
CA ARG A 272 -8.12 -31.77 33.39
C ARG A 272 -6.97 -30.88 33.88
N ILE A 273 -5.83 -30.90 33.17
CA ILE A 273 -4.69 -30.02 33.49
C ILE A 273 -5.08 -28.55 33.35
N ARG A 274 -5.89 -28.23 32.34
CA ARG A 274 -6.36 -26.88 32.07
C ARG A 274 -7.32 -26.34 33.13
N GLU A 275 -8.24 -27.17 33.61
CA GLU A 275 -9.15 -26.84 34.71
C GLU A 275 -8.39 -26.67 36.03
N ALA A 276 -7.44 -27.57 36.32
CA ALA A 276 -6.60 -27.49 37.52
C ALA A 276 -5.70 -26.24 37.55
N LEU A 277 -5.25 -25.77 36.39
CA LEU A 277 -4.40 -24.58 36.26
C LEU A 277 -5.19 -23.26 36.09
N GLY A 278 -6.53 -23.29 36.10
CA GLY A 278 -7.35 -22.09 35.89
C GLY A 278 -7.12 -21.39 34.54
N LEU A 279 -6.72 -22.15 33.51
CA LEU A 279 -6.30 -21.59 32.23
C LEU A 279 -7.51 -21.21 31.36
N HIS A 280 -7.83 -19.92 31.34
CA HIS A 280 -8.75 -19.35 30.36
C HIS A 280 -8.15 -19.49 28.94
N THR A 281 -8.90 -20.09 28.00
CA THR A 281 -8.47 -20.08 26.59
C THR A 281 -8.43 -18.64 26.12
N ARG A 282 -7.26 -18.19 25.68
CA ARG A 282 -7.18 -17.03 24.80
C ARG A 282 -7.95 -17.38 23.53
N SER A 283 -9.08 -16.72 23.29
CA SER A 283 -9.73 -16.77 21.99
C SER A 283 -8.76 -16.15 20.99
N LEU A 284 -8.22 -16.97 20.09
CA LEU A 284 -7.39 -16.45 19.00
C LEU A 284 -8.22 -15.45 18.19
N PRO A 285 -7.63 -14.32 17.77
CA PRO A 285 -8.32 -13.37 16.92
C PRO A 285 -8.84 -14.08 15.67
N HIS A 286 -10.01 -13.64 15.21
CA HIS A 286 -10.61 -14.12 13.97
C HIS A 286 -9.67 -13.82 12.79
N LEU A 287 -9.85 -14.52 11.67
CA LEU A 287 -9.08 -14.23 10.45
C LEU A 287 -9.43 -12.82 10.00
N GLU A 288 -8.51 -11.90 10.27
CA GLU A 288 -8.53 -10.51 9.84
C GLU A 288 -7.18 -10.23 9.20
N ALA A 289 -7.18 -9.95 7.90
CA ALA A 289 -6.00 -9.51 7.20
C ALA A 289 -6.36 -8.48 6.13
N ASP A 290 -5.41 -7.65 5.75
CA ASP A 290 -5.55 -6.80 4.56
C ASP A 290 -4.25 -6.71 3.77
N LEU A 291 -4.44 -6.59 2.46
CA LEU A 291 -3.44 -6.12 1.54
C LEU A 291 -3.88 -4.74 1.03
N HIS A 292 -3.09 -3.73 1.34
CA HIS A 292 -3.27 -2.38 0.84
C HIS A 292 -2.14 -2.08 -0.15
N LEU A 293 -2.52 -1.64 -1.34
CA LEU A 293 -1.60 -1.32 -2.42
C LEU A 293 -1.97 0.03 -3.02
N LYS A 294 -0.99 0.92 -3.05
CA LYS A 294 -1.08 2.24 -3.65
C LYS A 294 0.04 2.40 -4.66
N ILE A 295 -0.31 2.67 -5.91
CA ILE A 295 0.64 2.88 -7.00
C ILE A 295 0.47 4.30 -7.52
N ASN A 296 1.58 5.04 -7.50
CA ASN A 296 1.77 6.32 -8.19
C ASN A 296 0.80 7.44 -7.79
N ASN A 297 0.22 7.37 -6.58
CA ASN A 297 -0.93 8.18 -6.12
C ASN A 297 -2.19 8.06 -7.01
N MET A 298 -2.24 7.11 -7.95
CA MET A 298 -3.36 6.92 -8.87
C MET A 298 -4.28 5.80 -8.41
N VAL A 299 -3.70 4.63 -8.18
CA VAL A 299 -4.44 3.40 -7.93
C VAL A 299 -4.24 3.07 -6.47
N GLU A 300 -5.29 3.23 -5.68
CA GLU A 300 -5.32 2.72 -4.31
C GLU A 300 -6.35 1.59 -4.22
N ARG A 301 -5.88 0.41 -3.86
CA ARG A 301 -6.67 -0.79 -3.69
C ARG A 301 -6.42 -1.37 -2.31
N MET A 302 -7.51 -1.81 -1.72
CA MET A 302 -7.48 -2.50 -0.44
C MET A 302 -8.31 -3.76 -0.55
N VAL A 303 -7.70 -4.87 -0.18
CA VAL A 303 -8.34 -6.18 -0.14
C VAL A 303 -8.34 -6.64 1.30
N VAL A 304 -9.52 -6.71 1.89
CA VAL A 304 -9.71 -7.26 3.25
C VAL A 304 -9.99 -8.74 3.11
N ILE A 305 -9.25 -9.54 3.86
CA ILE A 305 -9.35 -11.00 3.91
C ILE A 305 -9.95 -11.35 5.26
N ASN A 306 -11.23 -11.74 5.22
CA ASN A 306 -11.96 -12.30 6.35
C ASN A 306 -12.52 -13.69 5.94
N LYS A 307 -13.16 -14.40 6.88
CA LYS A 307 -13.71 -15.74 6.61
C LYS A 307 -14.70 -15.76 5.44
N ASP A 308 -15.54 -14.74 5.31
CA ASP A 308 -16.57 -14.68 4.27
C ASP A 308 -15.98 -14.38 2.89
N THR A 309 -15.04 -13.43 2.82
CA THR A 309 -14.29 -13.11 1.60
C THR A 309 -13.50 -14.34 1.14
N PHE A 310 -12.87 -15.04 2.08
CA PHE A 310 -12.15 -16.28 1.80
C PHE A 310 -13.08 -17.36 1.23
N LYS A 311 -14.24 -17.61 1.85
CA LYS A 311 -15.26 -18.54 1.31
C LYS A 311 -15.71 -18.15 -0.09
N SER A 312 -15.92 -16.86 -0.34
CA SER A 312 -16.26 -16.36 -1.67
C SER A 312 -15.17 -16.64 -2.68
N TRP A 313 -13.89 -16.45 -2.33
CA TRP A 313 -12.77 -16.74 -3.22
C TRP A 313 -12.64 -18.22 -3.53
N VAL A 314 -12.82 -19.10 -2.55
CA VAL A 314 -12.82 -20.55 -2.77
C VAL A 314 -13.94 -20.96 -3.71
N LYS A 315 -15.16 -20.45 -3.49
CA LYS A 315 -16.31 -20.71 -4.36
C LYS A 315 -16.07 -20.23 -5.79
N GLU A 316 -15.53 -19.03 -5.95
CA GLU A 316 -15.23 -18.47 -7.27
C GLU A 316 -14.06 -19.18 -7.95
N GLY A 317 -13.02 -19.57 -7.21
CA GLY A 317 -11.94 -20.40 -7.70
C GLY A 317 -12.46 -21.74 -8.20
N HIS A 318 -13.35 -22.39 -7.45
CA HIS A 318 -13.99 -23.62 -7.87
C HIS A 318 -14.82 -23.43 -9.15
N ARG A 319 -15.62 -22.36 -9.22
CA ARG A 319 -16.39 -22.00 -10.42
C ARG A 319 -15.49 -21.74 -11.63
N MET A 320 -14.35 -21.08 -11.45
CA MET A 320 -13.38 -20.85 -12.52
C MET A 320 -12.79 -22.17 -13.05
N VAL A 321 -12.51 -23.12 -12.15
CA VAL A 321 -12.02 -24.45 -12.55
C VAL A 321 -13.12 -25.24 -13.26
N THR A 322 -14.33 -25.30 -12.72
CA THR A 322 -15.41 -26.14 -13.25
C THR A 322 -16.10 -25.56 -14.49
N GLU A 323 -16.33 -24.25 -14.56
CA GLU A 323 -17.01 -23.62 -15.69
C GLU A 323 -16.05 -22.99 -16.71
N GLY A 324 -14.84 -22.61 -16.28
CA GLY A 324 -13.85 -21.90 -17.08
C GLY A 324 -12.85 -22.82 -17.76
N PHE A 325 -12.11 -23.60 -16.96
CA PHE A 325 -11.04 -24.46 -17.47
C PHE A 325 -11.58 -25.67 -18.26
N LEU A 326 -12.69 -26.27 -17.82
CA LEU A 326 -13.34 -27.38 -18.53
C LEU A 326 -13.99 -26.98 -19.86
N ASN A 327 -14.47 -25.74 -19.98
CA ASN A 327 -15.19 -25.26 -21.18
C ASN A 327 -14.32 -24.40 -22.12
N GLY A 328 -13.00 -24.31 -21.89
CA GLY A 328 -12.09 -23.56 -22.77
C GLY A 328 -12.35 -22.05 -22.80
N LYS A 329 -12.68 -21.42 -21.66
CA LYS A 329 -12.96 -19.97 -21.64
C LYS A 329 -11.68 -19.13 -21.67
N SER A 330 -11.74 -18.07 -22.48
CA SER A 330 -10.74 -17.00 -22.51
C SER A 330 -11.03 -15.93 -21.45
N MET A 331 -10.01 -15.51 -20.73
CA MET A 331 -10.08 -14.39 -19.77
C MET A 331 -9.25 -13.24 -20.31
N THR A 332 -9.89 -12.08 -20.51
CA THR A 332 -9.20 -10.85 -20.90
C THR A 332 -9.37 -9.80 -19.81
N TYR A 333 -8.26 -9.34 -19.25
CA TYR A 333 -8.17 -8.20 -18.36
C TYR A 333 -7.56 -7.02 -19.11
N GLN A 334 -8.27 -5.90 -19.15
CA GLN A 334 -7.76 -4.65 -19.71
C GLN A 334 -8.02 -3.51 -18.74
N LYS A 335 -7.00 -2.71 -18.46
CA LYS A 335 -7.12 -1.48 -17.69
C LYS A 335 -6.39 -0.36 -18.42
N THR A 336 -7.07 0.76 -18.57
CA THR A 336 -6.53 2.01 -19.10
C THR A 336 -6.67 3.10 -18.06
N ASP A 337 -5.71 4.01 -18.02
CA ASP A 337 -5.80 5.21 -17.19
C ASP A 337 -4.92 6.30 -17.81
N MET A 338 -5.13 7.54 -17.39
CA MET A 338 -4.34 8.68 -17.85
C MET A 338 -4.10 9.65 -16.72
N ASN A 339 -2.81 9.91 -16.46
CA ASN A 339 -2.44 11.04 -15.63
C ASN A 339 -2.21 12.26 -16.49
N SER A 340 -2.63 13.41 -15.97
CA SER A 340 -2.24 14.69 -16.46
C SER A 340 -1.69 15.56 -15.34
N PHE A 341 -0.70 16.35 -15.69
CA PHE A 341 -0.15 17.41 -14.89
C PHE A 341 -0.22 18.68 -15.73
N HIS A 342 -0.80 19.74 -15.16
CA HIS A 342 -0.98 21.02 -15.83
C HIS A 342 -0.54 22.13 -14.90
N ILE A 343 0.40 22.95 -15.35
CA ILE A 343 0.70 24.26 -14.77
C ILE A 343 0.30 25.30 -15.80
N SER A 344 -0.41 26.33 -15.36
CA SER A 344 -0.62 27.54 -16.13
C SER A 344 -0.01 28.71 -15.38
N THR A 345 0.77 29.52 -16.08
CA THR A 345 1.37 30.76 -15.55
C THR A 345 1.36 31.82 -16.64
N THR A 346 1.85 33.02 -16.35
CA THR A 346 1.92 34.12 -17.32
C THR A 346 3.36 34.58 -17.47
N THR A 347 3.77 34.92 -18.69
CA THR A 347 5.05 35.61 -18.93
C THR A 347 5.03 37.02 -18.34
N GLU A 348 6.20 37.66 -18.25
CA GLU A 348 6.32 39.08 -17.87
C GLU A 348 5.53 40.02 -18.80
N LEU A 349 5.31 39.59 -20.05
CA LEU A 349 4.50 40.30 -21.04
C LEU A 349 3.00 39.97 -20.95
N GLY A 350 2.59 39.15 -19.98
CA GLY A 350 1.19 38.78 -19.74
C GLY A 350 0.66 37.64 -20.61
N PHE A 351 1.48 36.99 -21.44
CA PHE A 351 1.01 35.85 -22.22
C PHE A 351 0.84 34.61 -21.33
N PRO A 352 -0.28 33.89 -21.44
CA PRO A 352 -0.44 32.63 -20.72
C PRO A 352 0.49 31.57 -21.31
N VAL A 353 1.24 30.94 -20.41
CA VAL A 353 2.11 29.79 -20.65
C VAL A 353 1.46 28.58 -20.00
N GLN A 354 1.30 27.51 -20.77
CA GLN A 354 0.79 26.25 -20.28
C GLN A 354 1.88 25.18 -20.35
N PHE A 355 2.13 24.51 -19.24
CA PHE A 355 2.94 23.31 -19.18
C PHE A 355 2.04 22.11 -18.92
N ASN A 356 2.05 21.17 -19.85
CA ASN A 356 1.19 20.00 -19.87
C ASN A 356 2.04 18.74 -19.94
N VAL A 357 1.86 17.81 -18.99
CA VAL A 357 2.41 16.45 -19.08
C VAL A 357 1.27 15.47 -18.98
N ARG A 358 1.08 14.64 -20.00
CA ARG A 358 0.06 13.59 -20.03
C ARG A 358 0.74 12.24 -20.18
N THR A 359 0.39 11.29 -19.32
CA THR A 359 0.91 9.92 -19.38
C THR A 359 -0.22 8.89 -19.39
N PRO A 360 -0.86 8.65 -20.55
CA PRO A 360 -1.81 7.54 -20.68
C PRO A 360 -1.06 6.22 -20.65
N TRP A 361 -1.65 5.22 -19.99
CA TRP A 361 -1.13 3.87 -19.96
C TRP A 361 -2.25 2.85 -20.09
N ILE A 362 -1.90 1.68 -20.63
CA ILE A 362 -2.76 0.53 -20.79
C ILE A 362 -2.01 -0.73 -20.36
N VAL A 363 -2.68 -1.53 -19.55
CA VAL A 363 -2.28 -2.91 -19.24
C VAL A 363 -3.33 -3.82 -19.83
N LYS A 364 -2.92 -4.77 -20.64
CA LYS A 364 -3.76 -5.85 -21.17
C LYS A 364 -3.12 -7.19 -20.88
N SER A 365 -3.88 -8.07 -20.26
CA SER A 365 -3.50 -9.44 -19.96
C SER A 365 -4.59 -10.35 -20.51
N LYS A 366 -4.24 -11.30 -21.35
CA LYS A 366 -5.15 -12.33 -21.86
C LYS A 366 -4.62 -13.69 -21.43
N ALA A 367 -5.51 -14.52 -20.88
CA ALA A 367 -5.20 -15.86 -20.43
C ALA A 367 -6.29 -16.81 -20.94
N ASP A 368 -5.89 -17.80 -21.73
CA ASP A 368 -6.78 -18.85 -22.22
C ASP A 368 -6.42 -20.15 -21.50
N PHE A 369 -7.43 -20.80 -20.93
CA PHE A 369 -7.25 -22.02 -20.15
C PHE A 369 -8.07 -23.15 -20.76
N ASN A 370 -7.44 -24.30 -20.95
CA ASN A 370 -8.12 -25.48 -21.46
C ASN A 370 -7.66 -26.73 -20.68
N LEU A 371 -8.60 -27.45 -20.10
CA LEU A 371 -8.35 -28.68 -19.37
C LEU A 371 -8.73 -29.88 -20.25
N THR A 372 -7.73 -30.60 -20.77
CA THR A 372 -7.92 -31.81 -21.58
C THR A 372 -7.46 -33.03 -20.80
N GLY A 373 -8.40 -33.75 -20.19
CA GLY A 373 -8.09 -34.90 -19.33
C GLY A 373 -7.26 -34.47 -18.10
N ASN A 374 -6.05 -35.01 -17.98
CA ASN A 374 -5.10 -34.70 -16.89
C ASN A 374 -4.11 -33.57 -17.24
N SER A 375 -4.28 -32.91 -18.39
CA SER A 375 -3.40 -31.86 -18.89
C SER A 375 -4.11 -30.51 -18.83
N LEU A 376 -3.56 -29.56 -18.08
CA LEU A 376 -3.98 -28.16 -18.08
C LEU A 376 -3.09 -27.38 -19.05
N ILE A 377 -3.70 -26.84 -20.10
CA ILE A 377 -3.05 -25.96 -21.08
C ILE A 377 -3.38 -24.52 -20.70
N PHE A 378 -2.35 -23.70 -20.58
CA PHE A 378 -2.40 -22.28 -20.22
C PHE A 378 -1.69 -21.45 -21.28
N ASP A 379 -2.45 -20.67 -22.03
CA ASP A 379 -1.92 -19.70 -22.98
C ASP A 379 -2.01 -18.29 -22.38
N TYR A 380 -0.88 -17.59 -22.29
CA TYR A 380 -0.82 -16.28 -21.66
C TYR A 380 -0.17 -15.24 -22.56
N ALA A 381 -0.78 -14.07 -22.65
CA ALA A 381 -0.25 -12.91 -23.34
C ALA A 381 -0.39 -11.65 -22.48
N PHE A 382 0.69 -10.88 -22.35
CA PHE A 382 0.73 -9.65 -21.58
C PHE A 382 1.31 -8.50 -22.39
N VAL A 383 0.64 -7.36 -22.32
CA VAL A 383 1.01 -6.12 -22.99
C VAL A 383 0.84 -4.95 -22.02
N TYR A 384 1.90 -4.17 -21.87
CA TYR A 384 1.87 -2.86 -21.23
C TYR A 384 2.30 -1.81 -22.24
N SER A 385 1.49 -0.77 -22.44
CA SER A 385 1.85 0.37 -23.26
C SER A 385 1.63 1.65 -22.47
N SER A 386 2.54 2.59 -22.61
CA SER A 386 2.43 3.91 -22.01
C SER A 386 2.95 4.94 -23.01
N GLN A 387 2.38 6.13 -22.93
CA GLN A 387 2.88 7.28 -23.69
C GLN A 387 3.14 8.40 -22.69
N MET A 388 4.09 9.28 -23.01
CA MET A 388 4.32 10.51 -22.29
C MET A 388 4.33 11.65 -23.31
N ILE A 389 3.37 12.56 -23.17
CA ILE A 389 3.24 13.76 -23.98
C ILE A 389 3.53 14.91 -23.04
N SER A 390 4.69 15.54 -23.19
CA SER A 390 5.07 16.74 -22.45
C SER A 390 5.09 17.91 -23.41
N SER A 391 4.40 19.00 -23.11
CA SER A 391 4.40 20.21 -23.92
C SER A 391 4.46 21.45 -23.05
N ILE A 392 5.22 22.43 -23.50
CA ILE A 392 5.13 23.81 -23.08
C ILE A 392 4.52 24.59 -24.23
N SER A 393 3.51 25.41 -23.96
CA SER A 393 2.87 26.24 -24.97
C SER A 393 2.67 27.67 -24.49
N VAL A 394 2.73 28.60 -25.43
CA VAL A 394 2.45 30.02 -25.23
C VAL A 394 1.36 30.41 -26.19
N MET A 395 0.29 31.01 -25.66
CA MET A 395 -0.83 31.46 -26.47
C MET A 395 -0.71 32.97 -26.72
N SER A 396 -0.68 33.34 -28.00
CA SER A 396 -0.74 34.73 -28.42
C SER A 396 -2.19 35.19 -28.47
N SER A 397 -2.59 36.04 -27.52
CA SER A 397 -3.95 36.58 -27.43
C SER A 397 -4.36 37.48 -28.61
N TRP A 398 -3.40 37.94 -29.43
CA TRP A 398 -3.70 38.81 -30.59
C TRP A 398 -3.88 38.06 -31.90
N THR A 399 -3.32 36.85 -32.01
CA THR A 399 -3.33 36.07 -33.24
C THR A 399 -4.13 34.78 -33.13
N ASP A 400 -4.60 34.43 -31.93
CA ASP A 400 -5.22 33.14 -31.60
C ASP A 400 -4.35 31.95 -32.02
N ILE A 401 -3.02 32.13 -31.96
CA ILE A 401 -2.04 31.10 -32.30
C ILE A 401 -1.40 30.61 -31.02
N GLU A 402 -1.45 29.30 -30.82
CA GLU A 402 -0.67 28.58 -29.83
C GLU A 402 0.64 28.11 -30.45
N TYR A 403 1.75 28.55 -29.86
CA TYR A 403 3.07 28.03 -30.16
C TYR A 403 3.43 27.02 -29.08
N SER A 404 3.78 25.80 -29.46
CA SER A 404 4.14 24.74 -28.51
C SER A 404 5.44 24.04 -28.89
N ALA A 405 6.18 23.64 -27.87
CA ALA A 405 7.34 22.77 -27.98
C ALA A 405 7.17 21.63 -26.98
N GLY A 406 7.61 20.43 -27.32
CA GLY A 406 7.34 19.28 -26.49
C GLY A 406 8.16 18.05 -26.82
N THR A 407 7.90 17.01 -26.06
CA THR A 407 8.44 15.67 -26.28
C THR A 407 7.30 14.68 -26.26
N TYR A 408 7.30 13.81 -27.28
CA TYR A 408 6.43 12.67 -27.38
C TYR A 408 7.27 11.41 -27.15
N ALA A 409 6.95 10.65 -26.11
CA ALA A 409 7.57 9.36 -25.84
C ALA A 409 6.52 8.25 -25.83
N THR A 410 6.85 7.10 -26.41
CA THR A 410 6.05 5.88 -26.36
C THR A 410 6.92 4.76 -25.84
N ASN A 411 6.43 4.08 -24.81
CA ASN A 411 7.05 2.88 -24.26
C ASN A 411 6.07 1.71 -24.30
N TYR A 412 6.55 0.56 -24.75
CA TYR A 412 5.77 -0.66 -24.88
C TYR A 412 6.57 -1.84 -24.37
N ILE A 413 5.97 -2.63 -23.49
CA ILE A 413 6.49 -3.88 -22.96
C ILE A 413 5.51 -4.99 -23.34
N GLN A 414 6.00 -6.00 -24.04
CA GLN A 414 5.22 -7.19 -24.35
C GLN A 414 6.00 -8.42 -23.94
N LEU A 415 5.43 -9.19 -23.01
CA LEU A 415 5.97 -10.50 -22.73
C LEU A 415 5.62 -11.41 -23.92
N PRO A 416 6.55 -12.26 -24.40
CA PRO A 416 6.25 -13.20 -25.46
C PRO A 416 5.07 -14.05 -25.00
N PRO A 417 4.05 -14.25 -25.84
CA PRO A 417 3.03 -15.20 -25.55
C PRO A 417 3.69 -16.54 -25.24
N PHE A 418 3.30 -17.15 -24.13
CA PHE A 418 3.81 -18.46 -23.77
C PHE A 418 2.63 -19.41 -23.55
N ARG A 419 2.86 -20.66 -23.97
CA ARG A 419 1.99 -21.79 -23.72
C ARG A 419 2.64 -22.64 -22.64
N ALA A 420 2.04 -22.71 -21.47
CA ALA A 420 2.42 -23.65 -20.43
C ALA A 420 1.47 -24.85 -20.47
N VAL A 421 2.03 -26.06 -20.47
CA VAL A 421 1.28 -27.32 -20.36
C VAL A 421 1.68 -27.97 -19.05
N LEU A 422 0.72 -28.09 -18.14
CA LEU A 422 0.82 -28.77 -16.86
C LEU A 422 0.20 -30.16 -17.01
N ASN A 423 1.03 -31.19 -17.05
CA ASN A 423 0.58 -32.58 -17.04
C ASN A 423 0.65 -33.11 -15.62
N PHE A 424 -0.50 -33.50 -15.07
CA PHE A 424 -0.57 -34.15 -13.77
C PHE A 424 -0.66 -35.66 -13.97
N ASN A 425 0.36 -36.43 -13.54
CA ASN A 425 0.28 -37.89 -13.52
C ASN A 425 -0.01 -38.35 -12.07
N PRO A 426 -1.25 -38.73 -11.72
CA PRO A 426 -1.61 -39.12 -10.37
C PRO A 426 -0.87 -40.37 -9.89
N ALA A 427 -0.50 -41.27 -10.80
CA ALA A 427 0.15 -42.54 -10.48
C ALA A 427 1.63 -42.38 -10.12
N GLU A 428 2.32 -41.42 -10.74
CA GLU A 428 3.74 -41.15 -10.50
C GLU A 428 3.97 -40.03 -9.48
N GLN A 429 2.92 -39.32 -9.06
CA GLN A 429 3.01 -38.09 -8.24
C GLN A 429 3.93 -37.01 -8.85
N VAL A 430 4.15 -37.04 -10.16
CA VAL A 430 4.99 -36.07 -10.89
C VAL A 430 4.11 -35.05 -11.60
N VAL A 431 4.44 -33.77 -11.40
CA VAL A 431 3.88 -32.65 -12.16
C VAL A 431 4.91 -32.22 -13.21
N LYS A 432 4.62 -32.43 -14.49
CA LYS A 432 5.49 -31.98 -15.58
C LYS A 432 4.97 -30.65 -16.12
N LEU A 433 5.77 -29.60 -15.96
CA LEU A 433 5.52 -28.28 -16.53
C LEU A 433 6.38 -28.10 -17.79
N THR A 434 5.72 -27.99 -18.95
CA THR A 434 6.39 -27.65 -20.21
C THR A 434 6.00 -26.24 -20.62
N ILE A 435 6.98 -25.34 -20.78
CA ILE A 435 6.74 -23.97 -21.22
C ILE A 435 7.30 -23.81 -22.64
N ALA A 436 6.45 -23.44 -23.59
CA ALA A 436 6.83 -23.09 -24.94
C ALA A 436 6.66 -21.59 -25.17
N TYR A 437 7.69 -20.94 -25.70
CA TYR A 437 7.66 -19.53 -26.07
C TYR A 437 7.47 -19.40 -27.58
N VAL A 438 6.71 -18.39 -28.01
CA VAL A 438 6.65 -18.04 -29.44
C VAL A 438 7.92 -17.26 -29.82
N ASN A 439 8.68 -17.77 -30.79
CA ASN A 439 9.93 -17.16 -31.23
C ASN A 439 9.72 -15.73 -31.78
N GLN A 440 10.67 -14.84 -31.45
CA GLN A 440 10.78 -13.43 -31.87
C GLN A 440 9.65 -12.49 -31.42
N HIS A 441 9.83 -11.86 -30.25
CA HIS A 441 8.98 -10.77 -29.77
C HIS A 441 9.83 -9.57 -29.36
N ARG A 442 9.40 -8.35 -29.74
CA ARG A 442 9.98 -7.12 -29.20
C ARG A 442 9.53 -6.98 -27.75
N LEU A 443 10.40 -7.38 -26.83
CA LEU A 443 10.14 -7.35 -25.39
C LEU A 443 9.92 -5.92 -24.88
N PHE A 444 10.70 -4.99 -25.43
CA PHE A 444 10.71 -3.59 -25.05
C PHE A 444 10.87 -2.73 -26.30
N TYR A 445 10.05 -1.69 -26.39
CA TYR A 445 10.15 -0.63 -27.39
C TYR A 445 10.06 0.71 -26.68
N LEU A 446 11.01 1.60 -26.96
CA LEU A 446 11.04 2.97 -26.49
C LEU A 446 11.34 3.86 -27.69
N ASN A 447 10.45 4.80 -27.96
CA ASN A 447 10.68 5.86 -28.94
C ASN A 447 10.40 7.20 -28.28
N MET A 448 11.28 8.16 -28.46
CA MET A 448 11.16 9.51 -27.91
C MET A 448 11.56 10.52 -28.97
N GLN A 449 10.66 11.44 -29.29
CA GLN A 449 10.85 12.43 -30.34
C GLN A 449 10.47 13.82 -29.81
N PRO A 450 11.36 14.82 -29.93
CA PRO A 450 10.99 16.20 -29.69
C PRO A 450 10.11 16.71 -30.85
N TYR A 451 9.23 17.66 -30.56
CA TYR A 451 8.44 18.33 -31.59
C TYR A 451 8.27 19.82 -31.27
N THR A 452 8.01 20.59 -32.32
CA THR A 452 7.46 21.96 -32.23
C THR A 452 6.20 22.02 -33.07
N SER A 453 5.22 22.80 -32.64
CA SER A 453 3.91 22.89 -33.29
C SER A 453 3.36 24.30 -33.19
N ARG A 454 2.65 24.70 -34.25
CA ARG A 454 1.94 25.97 -34.37
C ARG A 454 0.50 25.66 -34.74
N GLN A 455 -0.44 25.97 -33.86
CA GLN A 455 -1.86 25.68 -34.05
C GLN A 455 -2.68 26.95 -33.88
N ARG A 456 -3.67 27.15 -34.75
CA ARG A 456 -4.66 28.22 -34.60
C ARG A 456 -5.81 27.70 -33.75
N ILE A 457 -6.15 28.40 -32.68
CA ILE A 457 -7.24 28.03 -31.79
C ILE A 457 -8.55 28.47 -32.43
N THR A 458 -9.46 27.54 -32.66
CA THR A 458 -10.83 27.82 -33.07
C THR A 458 -11.71 27.76 -31.84
N TYR A 459 -12.23 28.89 -31.40
CA TYR A 459 -13.28 28.92 -30.37
C TYR A 459 -14.60 28.49 -31.03
N TYR A 460 -15.18 27.40 -30.55
CA TYR A 460 -16.52 26.94 -30.93
C TYR A 460 -17.57 27.48 -29.97
#